data_AF-A0A1F7BWQ4-F1
#
_entry.id   AF-A0A1F7BWQ4-F1
#
_cell.length_a   1.000
_cell.length_b   1.000
_cell.length_c   1.000
_cell.angle_alpha   90.00
_cell.angle_beta   90.00
_cell.angle_gamma   90.00
#
_symmetry.space_group_name_H-M   'P 1'
#
loop_
_entity.id
_entity.type
_entity.pdbx_description
1 polymer ?
#
loop_
_entity_poly.entity_id
_entity_poly.type
_entity_poly.pdbx_seq_one_letter_code
_entity_poly.pdbx_strand_id
1 'polypeptide(L)'
;MRTTKEWGEFFPVRFNPMPYNRSIAYRYYPISEEEAKLKGYSWYEEDIKDFPDAIKASQLPDGLPETDAPITVKSALSGRPFRITTQEIERYRELNVPLPRESYEERMNKRAQKLGSPQLYERTCAKTGKAILTPYPPDSPYIIWDRKEYEDTFQ
;
A
#
# COMPACT_ATOMS: atom_id res chain seq x y z
N MET A 1 -2.48 27.14 24.16
CA MET A 1 -1.90 25.78 24.23
C MET A 1 -1.48 25.39 25.65
N ARG A 2 -0.60 26.12 26.39
CA ARG A 2 -0.30 25.74 27.80
C ARG A 2 -1.46 25.96 28.76
N THR A 3 -2.17 27.09 28.63
CA THR A 3 -3.38 27.41 29.40
C THR A 3 -4.54 26.47 29.11
N THR A 4 -4.65 26.00 27.87
CA THR A 4 -5.66 25.03 27.41
C THR A 4 -5.26 23.56 27.64
N LYS A 5 -4.09 23.29 28.25
CA LYS A 5 -3.50 21.94 28.43
C LYS A 5 -3.27 21.14 27.14
N GLU A 6 -3.24 21.80 25.99
CA GLU A 6 -3.00 21.18 24.68
C GLU A 6 -1.50 21.16 24.32
N TRP A 7 -0.67 21.84 25.09
CA TRP A 7 0.76 21.89 24.84
C TRP A 7 1.45 20.57 25.15
N GLY A 8 2.01 19.92 24.12
CA GLY A 8 2.67 18.62 24.22
C GLY A 8 1.78 17.44 23.82
N GLU A 9 0.49 17.67 23.61
CA GLU A 9 -0.44 16.68 23.07
C GLU A 9 -0.34 16.62 21.53
N PHE A 10 -0.69 15.46 20.96
CA PHE A 10 -0.87 15.35 19.51
C PHE A 10 -2.04 16.22 19.03
N PHE A 11 -1.96 16.71 17.80
CA PHE A 11 -3.07 17.44 17.20
C PHE A 11 -4.34 16.57 17.18
N PRO A 12 -5.51 17.13 17.56
CA PRO A 12 -6.77 16.42 17.47
C PRO A 12 -7.00 15.86 16.06
N VAL A 13 -7.50 14.62 16.00
CA VAL A 13 -7.74 13.89 14.74
C VAL A 13 -8.59 14.66 13.74
N ARG A 14 -9.54 15.48 14.20
CA ARG A 14 -10.38 16.36 13.37
C ARG A 14 -9.60 17.34 12.48
N PHE A 15 -8.34 17.63 12.79
CA PHE A 15 -7.47 18.50 12.00
C PHE A 15 -6.65 17.74 10.96
N ASN A 16 -6.75 16.41 10.91
CA ASN A 16 -6.08 15.62 9.89
C ASN A 16 -6.68 15.94 8.51
N PRO A 17 -5.88 16.46 7.55
CA PRO A 17 -6.38 16.79 6.23
C PRO A 17 -6.68 15.54 5.38
N MET A 18 -6.18 14.36 5.80
CA MET A 18 -6.34 13.12 5.05
C MET A 18 -7.43 12.24 5.68
N PRO A 19 -8.44 11.81 4.88
CA PRO A 19 -9.41 10.79 5.26
C PRO A 19 -8.75 9.46 5.62
N TYR A 20 -9.34 8.74 6.58
CA TYR A 20 -8.77 7.49 7.11
C TYR A 20 -8.51 6.48 6.00
N ASN A 21 -9.51 6.21 5.17
CA ASN A 21 -9.45 5.24 4.07
C ASN A 21 -8.44 5.57 2.96
N ARG A 22 -7.92 6.80 2.92
CA ARG A 22 -6.85 7.23 2.00
C ARG A 22 -5.48 7.36 2.68
N SER A 23 -5.43 7.16 4.00
CA SER A 23 -4.20 7.25 4.78
C SER A 23 -3.40 5.95 4.72
N ILE A 24 -2.11 6.05 5.06
CA ILE A 24 -1.26 4.86 5.26
C ILE A 24 -1.74 4.00 6.43
N ALA A 25 -2.43 4.58 7.42
CA ALA A 25 -2.95 3.84 8.57
C ALA A 25 -3.98 2.80 8.12
N TYR A 26 -4.90 3.16 7.23
CA TYR A 26 -5.89 2.22 6.68
C TYR A 26 -5.26 1.08 5.88
N ARG A 27 -4.12 1.32 5.23
CA ARG A 27 -3.41 0.27 4.47
C ARG A 27 -2.92 -0.87 5.36
N TYR A 28 -2.53 -0.57 6.60
CA TYR A 28 -2.02 -1.57 7.56
C TYR A 28 -3.07 -1.98 8.60
N TYR A 29 -3.97 -1.07 8.94
CA TYR A 29 -5.02 -1.23 9.94
C TYR A 29 -6.37 -0.87 9.32
N PRO A 30 -6.88 -1.65 8.36
CA PRO A 30 -8.17 -1.37 7.77
C PRO A 30 -9.27 -1.53 8.83
N ILE A 31 -10.14 -0.52 8.92
CA ILE A 31 -11.32 -0.51 9.79
C ILE A 31 -12.54 -0.13 8.94
N SER A 32 -13.74 -0.44 9.42
CA SER A 32 -14.96 -0.06 8.71
C SER A 32 -15.18 1.45 8.75
N GLU A 33 -16.01 1.96 7.84
CA GLU A 33 -16.41 3.38 7.86
C GLU A 33 -17.10 3.75 9.18
N GLU A 34 -17.95 2.87 9.70
CA GLU A 34 -18.65 3.06 10.98
C GLU A 34 -17.67 3.17 12.14
N GLU A 35 -16.68 2.27 12.18
CA GLU A 35 -15.60 2.30 13.18
C GLU A 35 -14.74 3.57 13.06
N ALA A 36 -14.46 4.01 11.83
CA ALA A 36 -13.70 5.22 11.58
C ALA A 36 -14.44 6.47 12.10
N LYS A 37 -15.73 6.58 11.80
CA LYS A 37 -16.58 7.69 12.27
C LYS A 37 -16.72 7.69 13.80
N LEU A 38 -16.87 6.52 14.43
CA LEU A 38 -16.94 6.39 15.89
C LEU A 38 -15.63 6.86 16.57
N LYS A 39 -14.48 6.64 15.94
CA LYS A 39 -13.16 7.12 16.40
C LYS A 39 -12.88 8.58 16.03
N GLY A 40 -13.82 9.27 15.40
CA GLY A 40 -13.68 10.67 15.00
C GLY A 40 -12.80 10.90 13.77
N TYR A 41 -12.54 9.87 12.97
CA TYR A 41 -11.84 10.00 11.70
C TYR A 41 -12.77 10.44 10.57
N SER A 42 -12.25 11.21 9.63
CA SER A 42 -12.93 11.51 8.37
C SER A 42 -12.87 10.31 7.42
N TRP A 43 -13.89 10.17 6.58
CA TRP A 43 -13.99 9.13 5.56
C TRP A 43 -14.25 9.78 4.20
N TYR A 44 -13.67 9.22 3.14
CA TYR A 44 -13.81 9.74 1.79
C TYR A 44 -14.53 8.76 0.88
N GLU A 45 -15.70 9.14 0.41
CA GLU A 45 -16.40 8.44 -0.64
C GLU A 45 -15.83 8.89 -2.00
N GLU A 46 -15.24 7.93 -2.72
CA GLU A 46 -14.62 8.20 -4.00
C GLU A 46 -15.66 8.19 -5.12
N ASP A 47 -15.78 9.31 -5.83
CA ASP A 47 -16.58 9.41 -7.05
C ASP A 47 -15.79 8.85 -8.25
N ILE A 48 -16.02 7.57 -8.55
CA ILE A 48 -15.34 6.88 -9.66
C ILE A 48 -16.05 7.24 -10.96
N LYS A 49 -15.49 8.21 -11.67
CA LYS A 49 -15.93 8.56 -13.02
C LYS A 49 -15.48 7.47 -14.01
N ASP A 50 -16.42 6.97 -14.81
CA ASP A 50 -16.08 6.06 -15.90
C ASP A 50 -15.49 6.84 -17.08
N PHE A 51 -14.56 6.21 -17.77
CA PHE A 51 -13.90 6.74 -18.96
C PHE A 51 -14.10 5.72 -20.08
N PRO A 52 -15.05 5.97 -21.01
CA PRO A 52 -15.36 5.04 -22.11
C PRO A 52 -14.16 4.72 -22.99
N ASP A 53 -13.31 5.71 -23.24
CA ASP A 53 -12.12 5.60 -24.09
C ASP A 53 -10.91 4.96 -23.38
N ALA A 54 -11.07 4.51 -22.13
CA ALA A 54 -9.98 3.90 -21.39
C ALA A 54 -9.64 2.51 -21.94
N ILE A 55 -8.35 2.29 -22.21
CA ILE A 55 -7.81 1.04 -22.74
C ILE A 55 -7.94 -0.04 -21.67
N LYS A 56 -8.39 -1.25 -22.04
CA LYS A 56 -8.40 -2.37 -21.09
C LYS A 56 -6.98 -2.83 -20.79
N ALA A 57 -6.67 -3.15 -19.54
CA ALA A 57 -5.35 -3.65 -19.17
C ALA A 57 -4.90 -4.88 -19.99
N SER A 58 -5.81 -5.71 -20.51
CA SER A 58 -5.49 -6.85 -21.37
C SER A 58 -5.04 -6.47 -22.79
N GLN A 59 -5.44 -5.30 -23.27
CA GLN A 59 -5.09 -4.78 -24.59
C GLN A 59 -3.79 -3.97 -24.58
N LEU A 60 -3.25 -3.70 -23.38
CA LEU A 60 -1.97 -3.01 -23.25
C LEU A 60 -0.84 -3.91 -23.75
N PRO A 61 -0.01 -3.45 -24.72
CA PRO A 61 1.14 -4.22 -25.18
C PRO A 61 2.15 -4.38 -24.05
N ASP A 62 2.96 -5.45 -24.11
CA ASP A 62 4.06 -5.65 -23.17
C ASP A 62 5.22 -4.67 -23.42
N GLY A 63 5.35 -4.19 -24.66
CA GLY A 63 6.30 -3.16 -25.05
C GLY A 63 5.87 -1.76 -24.60
N LEU A 64 6.85 -0.89 -24.40
CA LEU A 64 6.61 0.52 -24.13
C LEU A 64 6.06 1.24 -25.38
N PRO A 65 5.14 2.20 -25.21
CA PRO A 65 4.64 2.98 -26.32
C PRO A 65 5.77 3.84 -26.92
N GLU A 66 5.76 3.97 -28.25
CA GLU A 66 6.66 4.88 -28.97
C GLU A 66 6.32 6.35 -28.70
N THR A 67 5.08 6.64 -28.31
CA THR A 67 4.60 7.99 -28.02
C THR A 67 4.59 8.28 -26.53
N ASP A 68 4.82 9.54 -26.18
CA ASP A 68 4.74 10.06 -24.79
C ASP A 68 3.36 10.61 -24.46
N ALA A 69 2.37 10.34 -25.31
CA ALA A 69 1.00 10.79 -25.09
C ALA A 69 0.43 10.11 -23.83
N PRO A 70 -0.18 10.87 -22.91
CA PRO A 70 -0.74 10.30 -21.70
C PRO A 70 -1.92 9.38 -22.05
N ILE A 71 -1.93 8.20 -21.45
CA ILE A 71 -2.95 7.17 -21.71
C ILE A 71 -3.82 6.94 -20.48
N THR A 72 -5.07 6.57 -20.69
CA THR A 72 -5.98 6.15 -19.62
C THR A 72 -6.22 4.65 -19.76
N VAL A 73 -6.00 3.90 -18.68
CA VAL A 73 -6.08 2.44 -18.64
C VAL A 73 -7.07 2.01 -17.56
N LYS A 74 -7.89 1.00 -17.82
CA LYS A 74 -8.72 0.34 -16.80
C LYS A 74 -7.89 -0.72 -16.07
N SER A 75 -7.82 -0.61 -14.73
CA SER A 75 -7.09 -1.55 -13.88
C SER A 75 -7.53 -2.99 -14.10
N ALA A 76 -6.57 -3.90 -14.18
CA ALA A 76 -6.83 -5.34 -14.27
C ALA A 76 -7.52 -5.91 -13.02
N LEU A 77 -7.33 -5.28 -11.85
CA LEU A 77 -7.84 -5.79 -10.58
C LEU A 77 -9.25 -5.28 -10.29
N SER A 78 -9.44 -3.95 -10.26
CA SER A 78 -10.72 -3.33 -9.90
C SER A 78 -11.54 -2.83 -11.08
N GLY A 79 -10.99 -2.82 -12.29
CA GLY A 79 -11.61 -2.18 -13.46
C GLY A 79 -11.59 -0.65 -13.41
N ARG A 80 -11.06 -0.04 -12.33
CA ARG A 80 -11.03 1.41 -12.15
C ARG A 80 -10.13 2.07 -13.19
N PRO A 81 -10.57 3.15 -13.85
CA PRO A 81 -9.73 3.89 -14.77
C PRO A 81 -8.65 4.66 -14.00
N PHE A 82 -7.41 4.60 -14.48
CA PHE A 82 -6.31 5.42 -14.00
C PHE A 82 -5.53 5.98 -15.20
N ARG A 83 -4.94 7.15 -15.00
CA ARG A 83 -4.18 7.84 -16.04
C ARG A 83 -2.70 7.62 -15.81
N ILE A 84 -1.99 7.24 -16.88
CA ILE A 84 -0.53 7.22 -16.92
C ILE A 84 -0.11 8.52 -17.61
N THR A 85 0.67 9.34 -16.92
CA THR A 85 1.10 10.63 -17.46
C THR A 85 2.30 10.49 -18.39
N THR A 86 2.57 11.53 -19.19
CA THR A 86 3.78 11.63 -20.02
C THR A 86 5.05 11.40 -19.21
N GLN A 87 5.17 12.03 -18.03
CA GLN A 87 6.35 11.88 -17.17
C GLN A 87 6.51 10.44 -16.65
N GLU A 88 5.40 9.75 -16.37
CA GLU A 88 5.44 8.35 -15.99
C GLU A 88 5.93 7.48 -17.15
N ILE A 89 5.43 7.69 -18.37
CA ILE A 89 5.85 6.93 -19.57
C ILE A 89 7.35 7.11 -19.83
N GLU A 90 7.85 8.34 -19.78
CA GLU A 90 9.28 8.65 -19.90
C GLU A 90 10.09 7.90 -18.85
N ARG A 91 9.62 7.91 -17.59
CA ARG A 91 10.28 7.22 -16.49
C ARG A 91 10.30 5.70 -16.66
N TYR A 92 9.21 5.09 -17.15
CA TYR A 92 9.17 3.65 -17.44
C TYR A 92 10.15 3.29 -18.56
N ARG A 93 10.35 4.20 -19.53
CA ARG A 93 11.34 4.04 -20.61
C ARG A 93 12.77 4.09 -20.12
N GLU A 94 13.12 5.07 -19.29
CA GLU A 94 14.46 5.15 -18.68
C GLU A 94 14.81 3.88 -17.90
N LEU A 95 13.83 3.32 -17.19
CA LEU A 95 13.99 2.13 -16.37
C LEU A 95 13.86 0.82 -17.16
N ASN A 96 13.51 0.88 -18.46
CA ASN A 96 13.26 -0.27 -19.33
C ASN A 96 12.28 -1.30 -18.72
N VAL A 97 11.17 -0.81 -18.18
CA VAL A 97 10.13 -1.61 -17.52
C VAL A 97 8.77 -1.40 -18.19
N PRO A 98 7.89 -2.42 -18.22
CA PRO A 98 6.58 -2.29 -18.84
C PRO A 98 5.67 -1.34 -18.08
N LEU A 99 4.65 -0.83 -18.78
CA LEU A 99 3.62 0.01 -18.19
C LEU A 99 2.77 -0.78 -17.17
N PRO A 100 2.28 -0.12 -16.10
CA PRO A 100 1.50 -0.79 -15.08
C PRO A 100 0.11 -1.19 -15.61
N ARG A 101 -0.33 -2.40 -15.28
CA ARG A 101 -1.70 -2.90 -15.55
C ARG A 101 -2.68 -2.63 -14.39
N GLU A 102 -2.17 -2.07 -13.30
CA GLU A 102 -2.87 -1.79 -12.05
C GLU A 102 -2.63 -0.35 -11.63
N SER A 103 -3.59 0.24 -10.92
CA SER A 103 -3.46 1.60 -10.41
C SER A 103 -2.34 1.71 -9.36
N TYR A 104 -1.89 2.94 -9.11
CA TYR A 104 -0.90 3.21 -8.07
C TYR A 104 -1.32 2.66 -6.70
N GLU A 105 -2.57 2.91 -6.27
CA GLU A 105 -3.05 2.47 -4.96
C GLU A 105 -3.06 0.94 -4.82
N GLU A 106 -3.49 0.23 -5.86
CA GLU A 106 -3.49 -1.24 -5.86
C GLU A 106 -2.07 -1.80 -5.79
N ARG A 107 -1.12 -1.22 -6.53
CA ARG A 107 0.29 -1.58 -6.45
C ARG A 107 0.87 -1.32 -5.06
N MET A 108 0.52 -0.19 -4.44
CA MET A 108 0.95 0.13 -3.08
C MET A 108 0.35 -0.81 -2.04
N ASN A 109 -0.90 -1.22 -2.20
CA ASN A 109 -1.55 -2.20 -1.33
C ASN A 109 -0.91 -3.58 -1.44
N LYS A 110 -0.63 -4.05 -2.67
CA LYS A 110 0.14 -5.29 -2.89
C LYS A 110 1.54 -5.23 -2.29
N ARG A 111 2.20 -4.08 -2.42
CA ARG A 111 3.52 -3.86 -1.81
C ARG A 111 3.44 -3.94 -0.29
N ALA A 112 2.45 -3.30 0.33
CA ALA A 112 2.26 -3.35 1.78
C ALA A 112 1.96 -4.78 2.27
N GLN A 113 1.12 -5.54 1.56
CA GLN A 113 0.87 -6.95 1.87
C GLN A 113 2.15 -7.81 1.81
N LYS A 114 3.05 -7.54 0.87
CA LYS A 114 4.35 -8.22 0.77
C LYS A 114 5.33 -7.83 1.86
N LEU A 115 5.38 -6.54 2.23
CA LEU A 115 6.22 -6.04 3.31
C LEU A 115 5.73 -6.50 4.70
N GLY A 116 4.46 -6.85 4.80
CA GLY A 116 3.83 -7.25 6.05
C GLY A 116 3.33 -6.07 6.87
N SER A 117 2.70 -6.38 7.99
CA SER A 117 2.24 -5.38 8.95
C SER A 117 3.40 -4.88 9.81
N PRO A 118 3.42 -3.61 10.24
CA PRO A 118 4.29 -3.16 11.32
C PRO A 118 3.98 -3.82 12.68
N GLN A 119 2.88 -4.56 12.80
CA GLN A 119 2.57 -5.34 13.99
C GLN A 119 3.57 -6.48 14.19
N LEU A 120 4.19 -6.51 15.37
CA LEU A 120 5.10 -7.58 15.75
C LEU A 120 4.35 -8.64 16.57
N TYR A 121 4.66 -9.89 16.26
CA TYR A 121 4.16 -11.07 16.96
C TYR A 121 5.31 -11.80 17.62
N GLU A 122 5.05 -12.31 18.83
CA GLU A 122 5.95 -13.24 19.50
C GLU A 122 5.85 -14.61 18.83
N ARG A 123 6.96 -15.09 18.29
CA ARG A 123 7.11 -16.43 17.71
C ARG A 123 8.38 -17.07 18.21
N THR A 124 8.57 -18.35 17.89
CA THR A 124 9.82 -19.07 18.19
C THR A 124 10.65 -19.26 16.93
N CYS A 125 11.97 -19.11 17.06
CA CYS A 125 12.91 -19.44 16.00
C CYS A 125 12.84 -20.96 15.72
N ALA A 126 12.65 -21.35 14.47
CA ALA A 126 12.51 -22.76 14.11
C ALA A 126 13.78 -23.58 14.35
N LYS A 127 14.97 -22.96 14.34
CA LYS A 127 16.25 -23.64 14.55
C LYS A 127 16.63 -23.77 16.03
N THR A 128 16.46 -22.69 16.82
CA THR A 128 16.97 -22.63 18.20
C THR A 128 15.87 -22.66 19.27
N GLY A 129 14.61 -22.50 18.87
CA GLY A 129 13.48 -22.41 19.81
C GLY A 129 13.41 -21.11 20.62
N LYS A 130 14.35 -20.17 20.43
CA LYS A 130 14.35 -18.88 21.15
C LYS A 130 13.13 -18.03 20.75
N ALA A 131 12.60 -17.28 21.71
CA ALA A 131 11.54 -16.31 21.44
C ALA A 131 12.09 -15.15 20.58
N ILE A 132 11.36 -14.82 19.52
CA ILE A 132 11.69 -13.77 18.55
C ILE A 132 10.45 -12.91 18.29
N LEU A 133 10.69 -11.64 17.98
CA LEU A 133 9.64 -10.73 17.51
C LEU A 133 9.70 -10.63 15.99
N THR A 134 8.56 -10.88 15.34
CA THR A 134 8.50 -10.97 13.88
C THR A 134 7.25 -10.28 13.35
N PRO A 135 7.29 -9.65 12.16
CA PRO A 135 6.09 -9.08 11.53
C PRO A 135 5.14 -10.15 10.96
N TYR A 136 5.54 -11.43 11.00
CA TYR A 136 4.74 -12.53 10.48
C TYR A 136 3.80 -13.07 11.56
N PRO A 137 2.48 -13.17 11.28
CA PRO A 137 1.52 -13.69 12.24
C PRO A 137 1.81 -15.16 12.55
N PRO A 138 1.47 -15.69 13.75
CA PRO A 138 1.67 -17.09 14.12
C PRO A 138 1.08 -18.10 13.13
N ASP A 139 -0.06 -17.75 12.51
CA ASP A 139 -0.77 -18.58 11.52
C ASP A 139 -0.10 -18.61 10.14
N SER A 140 0.97 -17.84 9.94
CA SER A 140 1.69 -17.80 8.68
C SER A 140 2.42 -19.12 8.39
N PRO A 141 2.39 -19.62 7.13
CA PRO A 141 3.06 -20.86 6.74
C PRO A 141 4.59 -20.76 6.67
N TYR A 142 5.17 -19.58 6.88
CA TYR A 142 6.61 -19.37 6.74
C TYR A 142 7.40 -19.91 7.94
N ILE A 143 8.54 -20.55 7.65
CA ILE A 143 9.53 -20.93 8.65
C ILE A 143 10.35 -19.69 8.99
N ILE A 144 10.40 -19.32 10.27
CA ILE A 144 11.06 -18.09 10.71
C ILE A 144 12.30 -18.43 11.54
N TRP A 145 13.43 -17.87 11.14
CA TRP A 145 14.70 -18.00 11.82
C TRP A 145 15.10 -16.66 12.41
N ASP A 146 15.85 -16.69 13.52
CA ASP A 146 16.53 -15.49 14.01
C ASP A 146 17.54 -15.02 12.96
N ARG A 147 17.71 -13.70 12.85
CA ARG A 147 18.60 -13.10 11.86
C ARG A 147 20.03 -13.63 11.97
N LYS A 148 20.59 -13.70 13.20
CA LYS A 148 21.98 -14.13 13.40
C LYS A 148 22.14 -15.60 12.99
N GLU A 149 21.20 -16.43 13.41
CA GLU A 149 21.21 -17.87 13.09
C GLU A 149 21.07 -18.14 11.59
N TYR A 150 20.31 -17.31 10.87
CA TYR A 150 20.19 -17.39 9.42
C TYR A 150 21.51 -17.03 8.74
N GLU A 151 22.11 -15.90 9.12
CA GLU A 151 23.40 -15.44 8.59
C GLU A 151 24.49 -16.49 8.84
N ASP A 152 24.60 -17.04 10.06
CA ASP A 152 25.61 -18.06 10.41
C ASP A 152 25.47 -19.40 9.65
N THR A 153 24.27 -19.70 9.11
CA THR A 153 24.00 -21.00 8.45
C THR A 153 24.10 -20.93 6.92
N PHE A 154 23.73 -19.79 6.32
CA PHE A 154 23.57 -19.66 4.88
C PHE A 154 24.49 -18.63 4.22
N GLN A 155 25.28 -17.90 5.01
CA GLN A 155 26.21 -16.88 4.55
C GLN A 155 27.65 -17.25 4.89
#